data_AF-A0A7C7A0F3-F1
#
_entry.id   AF-A0A7C7A0F3-F1
#
_cell.length_a   1.000
_cell.length_b   1.000
_cell.length_c   1.000
_cell.angle_alpha   90.00
_cell.angle_beta   90.00
_cell.angle_gamma   90.00
#
_symmetry.space_group_name_H-M   'P 1'
#
loop_
_entity.id
_entity.type
_entity.pdbx_description
1 polymer ?
#
loop_
_entity_poly.entity_id
_entity_poly.type
_entity_poly.pdbx_seq_one_letter_code
_entity_poly.pdbx_strand_id
1 'polypeptide(L)'
;MKKTGKIISFLLILTFLMTGFPSDLKLFAADDDELALEVVYNQSSYTYDVSFTPAIQPARVVLRFHTNEYDSVAMQYREEIIELIAPELQNGKVVAHINDELIMSNHIYDISVEVYRRIDDTVPYQKGLVYYLAGMTFTGESFNVMAKNSDIEDADPDRIKDDKNNVILVKSGYEPVIRLSWTVPTIIVSGSLKKLTDPEALAALSEENIPISRASFQINMTVGKDSDRKLNYYAEYDQEDGKFKIKVGDQETEVVFDAEKNTMTVTLTAEHGIEPGTEYAFTNIGVIFRDSSSAPITLRSTKLVANRDNRFPVRNRDKVFERISPNSSSIFTPIPFEITKIDTDKVEVRFRKIVNGIYPVLYYQVQDADRLDDLFSTEKSWVKIPESSLTYDDFYGYHIVNVNVTGNTNPEWYFRVVVYDSETERPMTSSLAVNLQELAVDAGRPPMPKEIKVTPIYGGRTKVTVPSTDLSTGEFNIPITHLELSFEKPISWKKYHNDRINDDYGWDEFR
;
A
#
# COMPACT_ATOMS: atom_id res chain seq x y z
N MET A 1 15.54 34.77 56.59
CA MET A 1 15.70 33.92 55.39
C MET A 1 15.24 34.56 54.06
N LYS A 2 14.28 35.51 54.01
CA LYS A 2 13.87 36.17 52.75
C LYS A 2 14.80 37.28 52.20
N LYS A 3 15.74 37.80 53.00
CA LYS A 3 16.68 38.87 52.55
C LYS A 3 17.95 38.33 51.89
N THR A 4 18.44 37.16 52.29
CA THR A 4 19.63 36.51 51.72
C THR A 4 19.38 35.98 50.30
N GLY A 5 18.18 35.48 50.01
CA GLY A 5 17.81 35.03 48.66
C GLY A 5 17.80 36.16 47.61
N LYS A 6 17.36 37.36 47.98
CA LYS A 6 17.38 38.52 47.07
C LYS A 6 18.80 38.99 46.74
N ILE A 7 19.72 38.91 47.69
CA ILE A 7 21.12 39.31 47.49
C ILE A 7 21.83 38.30 46.59
N ILE A 8 21.59 36.99 46.77
CA ILE A 8 22.16 35.94 45.93
C ILE A 8 21.60 36.00 44.50
N SER A 9 20.30 36.25 44.33
CA SER A 9 19.72 36.44 42.99
C SER A 9 20.24 37.70 42.29
N PHE A 10 20.46 38.79 43.02
CA PHE A 10 21.04 40.01 42.46
C PHE A 10 22.52 39.81 42.09
N LEU A 11 23.28 39.06 42.91
CA LEU A 11 24.65 38.67 42.58
C LEU A 11 24.69 37.76 41.35
N LEU A 12 23.81 36.77 41.22
CA LEU A 12 23.73 35.89 40.04
C LEU A 12 23.40 36.64 38.74
N ILE A 13 22.47 37.61 38.80
CA ILE A 13 22.15 38.47 37.64
C ILE A 13 23.33 39.38 37.30
N LEU A 14 24.02 39.92 38.31
CA LEU A 14 25.21 40.74 38.11
C LEU A 14 26.38 39.90 37.54
N THR A 15 26.54 38.65 37.97
CA THR A 15 27.52 37.72 37.38
C THR A 15 27.17 37.43 35.93
N PHE A 16 25.89 37.23 35.58
CA PHE A 16 25.44 37.04 34.19
C PHE A 16 25.68 38.28 33.31
N LEU A 17 25.57 39.49 33.86
CA LEU A 17 25.87 40.74 33.16
C LEU A 17 27.37 41.04 33.07
N MET A 18 28.17 40.58 34.06
CA MET A 18 29.62 40.80 34.14
C MET A 18 30.45 39.72 33.43
N THR A 19 29.92 38.52 33.22
CA THR A 19 30.59 37.47 32.41
C THR A 19 30.51 37.75 30.91
N GLY A 20 29.86 38.85 30.52
CA GLY A 20 29.57 39.15 29.13
C GLY A 20 28.55 38.17 28.56
N PHE A 21 27.75 38.63 27.62
CA PHE A 21 27.36 37.71 26.56
C PHE A 21 28.65 37.07 26.03
N PRO A 22 28.67 35.76 25.72
CA PRO A 22 29.75 35.22 24.90
C PRO A 22 29.69 35.98 23.56
N SER A 23 30.46 37.05 23.46
CA SER A 23 30.58 37.89 22.27
C SER A 23 31.41 37.21 21.18
N ASP A 24 31.88 35.99 21.45
CA ASP A 24 32.46 35.09 20.47
C ASP A 24 31.69 33.76 20.49
N LEU A 25 30.47 33.77 19.95
CA LEU A 25 30.07 32.64 19.12
C LEU A 25 31.12 32.59 18.02
N LYS A 26 32.11 31.71 18.16
CA LYS A 26 32.92 31.25 17.03
C LYS A 26 31.97 30.53 16.08
N LEU A 27 31.20 31.30 15.32
CA LEU A 27 30.88 30.95 13.95
C LEU A 27 32.25 30.70 13.32
N PHE A 28 32.55 29.45 13.02
CA PHE A 28 33.48 29.19 11.95
C PHE A 28 32.88 29.90 10.76
N ALA A 29 33.48 31.03 10.39
CA ALA A 29 33.17 31.70 9.15
C ALA A 29 33.36 30.63 8.07
N ALA A 30 32.25 30.20 7.46
CA ALA A 30 32.30 29.77 6.07
C ALA A 30 32.98 30.91 5.31
N ASP A 31 33.78 30.60 4.28
CA ASP A 31 34.41 31.61 3.45
C ASP A 31 33.40 32.74 3.18
N ASP A 32 33.76 34.00 3.46
CA ASP A 32 32.83 35.16 3.44
C ASP A 32 32.12 35.36 2.08
N ASP A 33 32.56 34.61 1.06
CA ASP A 33 32.08 34.60 -0.32
C ASP A 33 31.07 33.47 -0.63
N GLU A 34 30.81 32.53 0.29
CA GLU A 34 29.90 31.40 0.08
C GLU A 34 28.47 31.65 0.60
N LEU A 35 27.48 31.50 -0.27
CA LEU A 35 26.06 31.69 0.01
C LEU A 35 25.37 30.37 0.30
N ALA A 36 24.70 30.30 1.46
CA ALA A 36 23.73 29.26 1.74
C ALA A 36 22.46 29.50 0.90
N LEU A 37 22.13 28.54 0.04
CA LEU A 37 20.93 28.56 -0.79
C LEU A 37 19.81 27.74 -0.12
N GLU A 38 18.60 28.28 -0.17
CA GLU A 38 17.38 27.61 0.28
C GLU A 38 16.44 27.44 -0.91
N VAL A 39 15.94 26.23 -1.13
CA VAL A 39 15.02 25.91 -2.24
C VAL A 39 13.70 25.43 -1.67
N VAL A 40 12.61 26.12 -2.00
CA VAL A 40 11.25 25.81 -1.51
C VAL A 40 10.28 25.72 -2.68
N TYR A 41 9.46 24.68 -2.72
CA TYR A 41 8.39 24.59 -3.71
C TYR A 41 7.17 25.41 -3.28
N ASN A 42 6.76 26.34 -4.13
CA ASN A 42 5.59 27.19 -3.93
C ASN A 42 4.40 26.66 -4.74
N GLN A 43 3.45 26.05 -4.03
CA GLN A 43 2.26 25.44 -4.64
C GLN A 43 1.31 26.45 -5.28
N SER A 44 1.35 27.72 -4.86
CA SER A 44 0.43 28.75 -5.39
C SER A 44 0.89 29.29 -6.74
N SER A 45 2.21 29.39 -6.95
CA SER A 45 2.81 29.86 -8.20
C SER A 45 3.31 28.75 -9.11
N TYR A 46 3.34 27.49 -8.63
CA TYR A 46 3.93 26.36 -9.34
C TYR A 46 5.42 26.61 -9.69
N THR A 47 6.16 27.20 -8.74
CA THR A 47 7.58 27.52 -8.88
C THR A 47 8.41 26.93 -7.75
N TYR A 48 9.67 26.66 -8.03
CA TYR A 48 10.70 26.50 -7.00
C TYR A 48 11.35 27.85 -6.74
N ASP A 49 11.21 28.32 -5.52
CA ASP A 49 11.76 29.58 -5.05
C ASP A 49 13.15 29.30 -4.47
N VAL A 50 14.18 29.78 -5.15
CA VAL A 50 15.58 29.72 -4.70
C VAL A 50 15.90 31.03 -4.01
N SER A 51 16.18 30.98 -2.72
CA SER A 51 16.40 32.16 -1.90
C SER A 51 17.73 32.12 -1.15
N PHE A 52 18.30 33.30 -0.95
CA PHE A 52 19.56 33.48 -0.23
C PHE A 52 19.64 34.89 0.34
N THR A 53 20.49 35.08 1.37
CA THR A 53 20.70 36.38 2.01
C THR A 53 22.03 36.95 1.52
N PRO A 54 22.03 37.95 0.61
CA PRO A 54 23.27 38.53 0.14
C PRO A 54 23.88 39.45 1.22
N ALA A 55 25.21 39.58 1.25
CA ALA A 55 25.87 40.48 2.20
C ALA A 55 25.60 41.97 1.92
N ILE A 56 25.22 42.30 0.69
CA ILE A 56 24.90 43.66 0.23
C ILE A 56 23.78 43.59 -0.83
N GLN A 57 23.15 44.72 -1.12
CA GLN A 57 22.20 44.83 -2.24
C GLN A 57 22.90 44.47 -3.56
N PRO A 58 22.47 43.42 -4.26
CA PRO A 58 23.10 43.01 -5.52
C PRO A 58 22.61 43.87 -6.69
N ALA A 59 23.49 44.10 -7.66
CA ALA A 59 23.13 44.77 -8.91
C ALA A 59 22.73 43.78 -10.00
N ARG A 60 23.30 42.57 -9.97
CA ARG A 60 22.95 41.45 -10.85
C ARG A 60 23.13 40.13 -10.11
N VAL A 61 22.21 39.20 -10.34
CA VAL A 61 22.30 37.82 -9.88
C VAL A 61 22.13 36.91 -11.10
N VAL A 62 23.00 35.90 -11.22
CA VAL A 62 22.91 34.88 -12.25
C VAL A 62 22.73 33.53 -11.58
N LEU A 63 21.61 32.87 -11.84
CA LEU A 63 21.31 31.52 -11.39
C LEU A 63 21.49 30.56 -12.57
N ARG A 64 22.17 29.42 -12.33
CA ARG A 64 22.44 28.39 -13.36
C ARG A 64 22.18 27.00 -12.82
N PHE A 65 21.69 26.11 -13.67
CA PHE A 65 21.56 24.67 -13.37
C PHE A 65 21.48 23.86 -14.65
N HIS A 66 21.89 22.60 -14.60
CA HIS A 66 21.71 21.67 -15.71
C HIS A 66 20.39 20.92 -15.61
N THR A 67 19.75 20.70 -16.75
CA THR A 67 18.64 19.74 -16.88
C THR A 67 19.16 18.39 -17.37
N ASN A 68 18.31 17.36 -17.31
CA ASN A 68 18.63 16.05 -17.86
C ASN A 68 18.40 15.95 -19.39
N GLU A 69 18.05 17.06 -20.05
CA GLU A 69 17.83 17.11 -21.50
C GLU A 69 19.17 17.26 -22.22
N TYR A 70 19.45 16.35 -23.16
CA TYR A 70 20.67 16.43 -23.96
C TYR A 70 20.42 17.20 -25.26
N ASP A 71 21.13 18.31 -25.45
CA ASP A 71 21.14 19.05 -26.71
C ASP A 71 22.10 18.34 -27.68
N SER A 72 21.52 17.70 -28.70
CA SER A 72 22.30 16.98 -29.71
C SER A 72 23.13 17.87 -30.62
N VAL A 73 22.77 19.16 -30.76
CA VAL A 73 23.49 20.13 -31.57
C VAL A 73 24.68 20.70 -30.79
N ALA A 74 24.44 21.11 -29.54
CA ALA A 74 25.49 21.62 -28.67
C ALA A 74 26.37 20.50 -28.06
N MET A 75 25.96 19.24 -28.22
CA MET A 75 26.63 18.05 -27.66
C MET A 75 26.86 18.15 -26.14
N GLN A 76 25.89 18.70 -25.43
CA GLN A 76 25.95 18.91 -23.99
C GLN A 76 24.56 18.81 -23.37
N TYR A 77 24.50 18.56 -22.06
CA TYR A 77 23.25 18.71 -21.33
C TYR A 77 22.86 20.19 -21.26
N ARG A 78 21.57 20.45 -21.41
CA ARG A 78 21.01 21.79 -21.44
C ARG A 78 21.27 22.50 -20.11
N GLU A 79 21.86 23.68 -20.19
CA GLU A 79 22.06 24.60 -19.06
C GLU A 79 20.97 25.67 -19.12
N GLU A 80 20.28 25.87 -18.00
CA GLU A 80 19.35 26.98 -17.82
C GLU A 80 20.02 28.13 -17.08
N ILE A 81 19.76 29.35 -17.53
CA ILE A 81 20.32 30.58 -16.95
C ILE A 81 19.18 31.55 -16.67
N ILE A 82 19.05 31.97 -15.42
CA ILE A 82 18.10 32.99 -14.98
C ILE A 82 18.89 34.19 -14.46
N GLU A 83 18.72 35.33 -15.12
CA GLU A 83 19.40 36.58 -14.74
C GLU A 83 18.40 37.55 -14.11
N LEU A 84 18.73 38.04 -12.91
CA LEU A 84 17.97 39.06 -12.21
C LEU A 84 18.78 40.36 -12.16
N ILE A 85 18.24 41.43 -12.73
CA ILE A 85 18.86 42.76 -12.70
C ILE A 85 18.22 43.58 -11.57
N ALA A 86 19.07 44.10 -10.69
CA ALA A 86 18.69 44.89 -9.52
C ALA A 86 17.52 44.25 -8.73
N PRO A 87 17.63 42.98 -8.28
CA PRO A 87 16.52 42.29 -7.65
C PRO A 87 16.14 42.95 -6.32
N GLU A 88 14.83 43.06 -6.07
CA GLU A 88 14.31 43.54 -4.80
C GLU A 88 14.55 42.49 -3.69
N LEU A 89 14.86 42.97 -2.48
CA LEU A 89 15.01 42.10 -1.32
C LEU A 89 13.66 41.88 -0.65
N GLN A 90 13.18 40.65 -0.66
CA GLN A 90 11.99 40.21 0.06
C GLN A 90 12.41 39.72 1.44
N ASN A 91 12.07 40.47 2.49
CA ASN A 91 12.49 40.17 3.87
C ASN A 91 14.01 39.96 4.03
N GLY A 92 14.80 40.75 3.30
CA GLY A 92 16.27 40.66 3.31
C GLY A 92 16.87 39.56 2.44
N LYS A 93 16.06 38.76 1.73
CA LYS A 93 16.50 37.73 0.80
C LYS A 93 16.26 38.13 -0.65
N VAL A 94 17.14 37.70 -1.55
CA VAL A 94 16.81 37.61 -2.98
C VAL A 94 16.03 36.32 -3.19
N VAL A 95 15.00 36.36 -4.03
CA VAL A 95 14.23 35.18 -4.43
C VAL A 95 14.23 35.09 -5.95
N ALA A 96 14.78 33.99 -6.47
CA ALA A 96 14.69 33.62 -7.88
C ALA A 96 13.63 32.53 -8.04
N HIS A 97 12.77 32.67 -9.04
CA HIS A 97 11.68 31.73 -9.30
C HIS A 97 12.04 30.84 -10.49
N ILE A 98 12.01 29.52 -10.29
CA ILE A 98 12.21 28.52 -11.34
C ILE A 98 10.87 27.82 -11.60
N ASN A 99 10.41 27.80 -12.85
CA ASN A 99 9.19 27.09 -13.21
C ASN A 99 9.34 25.58 -12.93
N ASP A 100 8.29 24.94 -12.41
CA ASP A 100 8.36 23.54 -12.00
C ASP A 100 8.55 22.55 -13.17
N GLU A 101 8.18 22.94 -14.38
CA GLU A 101 8.47 22.20 -15.61
C GLU A 101 9.98 21.99 -15.85
N LEU A 102 10.85 22.88 -15.33
CA LEU A 102 12.30 22.78 -15.47
C LEU A 102 12.95 21.92 -14.38
N ILE A 103 12.29 21.78 -13.22
CA ILE A 103 12.75 21.00 -12.07
C ILE A 103 11.82 19.80 -11.87
N MET A 104 12.16 18.72 -12.58
CA MET A 104 11.43 17.47 -12.60
C MET A 104 11.92 16.47 -11.55
N SER A 105 11.12 15.44 -11.30
CA SER A 105 11.53 14.30 -10.48
C SER A 105 12.67 13.49 -11.12
N ASN A 106 13.41 12.75 -10.29
CA ASN A 106 14.50 11.83 -10.68
C ASN A 106 15.80 12.49 -11.18
N HIS A 107 15.94 13.80 -11.02
CA HIS A 107 17.17 14.50 -11.31
C HIS A 107 17.58 15.37 -10.11
N ILE A 108 18.88 15.39 -9.84
CA ILE A 108 19.53 16.22 -8.83
C ILE A 108 20.13 17.41 -9.57
N TYR A 109 19.59 18.58 -9.30
CA TYR A 109 19.96 19.83 -9.96
C TYR A 109 21.12 20.50 -9.23
N ASP A 110 22.17 20.87 -9.95
CA ASP A 110 23.33 21.62 -9.45
C ASP A 110 23.07 23.14 -9.51
N ILE A 111 22.13 23.60 -8.68
CA ILE A 111 21.70 25.01 -8.69
C ILE A 111 22.81 25.87 -8.12
N SER A 112 23.42 26.68 -8.99
CA SER A 112 24.44 27.65 -8.63
C SER A 112 23.91 29.07 -8.76
N VAL A 113 24.39 29.95 -7.87
CA VAL A 113 24.04 31.37 -7.83
C VAL A 113 25.34 32.17 -7.80
N GLU A 114 25.44 33.15 -8.68
CA GLU A 114 26.53 34.11 -8.72
C GLU A 114 25.98 35.53 -8.53
N VAL A 115 26.52 36.25 -7.55
CA VAL A 115 26.06 37.58 -7.17
C VAL A 115 27.10 38.64 -7.55
N TYR A 116 26.68 39.69 -8.24
CA TYR A 116 27.56 40.75 -8.75
C TYR A 116 27.23 42.10 -8.12
N ARG A 117 28.28 42.87 -7.79
CA ARG A 117 28.18 44.21 -7.18
C ARG A 117 27.73 45.27 -8.18
N ARG A 118 28.12 45.11 -9.44
CA ARG A 118 27.74 45.96 -10.56
C ARG A 118 27.26 45.10 -11.72
N ILE A 119 26.46 45.70 -12.60
CA ILE A 119 25.86 45.00 -13.76
C ILE A 119 26.94 44.49 -14.72
N ASP A 120 28.04 45.22 -14.85
CA ASP A 120 29.15 44.96 -15.79
C ASP A 120 30.32 44.18 -15.17
N ASP A 121 30.22 43.80 -13.90
CA ASP A 121 31.27 42.98 -13.25
C ASP A 121 31.40 41.63 -13.96
N THR A 122 32.63 41.14 -14.14
CA THR A 122 32.89 39.80 -14.72
C THR A 122 33.25 38.76 -13.67
N VAL A 123 33.52 39.20 -12.44
CA VAL A 123 33.85 38.34 -11.31
C VAL A 123 32.74 38.49 -10.27
N PRO A 124 32.07 37.40 -9.87
CA PRO A 124 31.04 37.47 -8.85
C PRO A 124 31.67 37.77 -7.49
N TYR A 125 30.94 38.55 -6.71
CA TYR A 125 31.26 38.91 -5.35
C TYR A 125 30.95 37.78 -4.36
N GLN A 126 29.86 37.05 -4.56
CA GLN A 126 29.50 35.88 -3.77
C GLN A 126 28.99 34.76 -4.68
N LYS A 127 29.18 33.52 -4.26
CA LYS A 127 28.73 32.32 -4.97
C LYS A 127 27.99 31.39 -4.03
N GLY A 128 26.97 30.71 -4.50
CA GLY A 128 26.33 29.60 -3.79
C GLY A 128 26.13 28.42 -4.71
N LEU A 129 26.13 27.21 -4.16
CA LEU A 129 25.81 25.98 -4.87
C LEU A 129 24.97 25.08 -3.97
N VAL A 130 23.92 24.49 -4.53
CA VAL A 130 23.14 23.45 -3.86
C VAL A 130 22.82 22.34 -4.85
N TYR A 131 23.01 21.09 -4.44
CA TYR A 131 22.49 19.94 -5.18
C TYR A 131 21.09 19.64 -4.68
N TYR A 132 20.08 19.78 -5.53
CA TYR A 132 18.69 19.71 -5.13
C TYR A 132 17.93 18.57 -5.81
N LEU A 133 17.36 17.65 -5.02
CA LEU A 133 16.46 16.60 -5.48
C LEU A 133 15.00 16.99 -5.20
N ALA A 134 14.26 17.32 -6.25
CA ALA A 134 12.88 17.77 -6.13
C ALA A 134 11.86 16.65 -5.85
N GLY A 135 12.12 15.46 -6.39
CA GLY A 135 11.18 14.34 -6.35
C GLY A 135 11.79 13.03 -6.81
N MET A 136 11.17 11.92 -6.42
CA MET A 136 11.43 10.59 -6.98
C MET A 136 10.14 10.00 -7.51
N THR A 137 10.21 9.39 -8.68
CA THR A 137 9.16 8.52 -9.20
C THR A 137 9.23 7.22 -8.42
N PHE A 138 8.22 7.01 -7.59
CA PHE A 138 8.06 5.83 -6.77
C PHE A 138 6.64 5.30 -6.94
N THR A 139 6.50 4.05 -7.37
CA THR A 139 5.22 3.42 -7.66
C THR A 139 5.09 2.10 -6.93
N GLY A 140 3.85 1.74 -6.61
CA GLY A 140 3.52 0.48 -5.97
C GLY A 140 2.24 -0.12 -6.52
N GLU A 141 2.17 -1.44 -6.55
CA GLU A 141 1.01 -2.21 -6.98
C GLU A 141 0.93 -3.54 -6.24
N SER A 142 -0.28 -4.03 -6.01
CA SER A 142 -0.56 -5.33 -5.40
C SER A 142 -1.60 -6.09 -6.22
N PHE A 143 -2.75 -5.47 -6.51
CA PHE A 143 -3.82 -6.07 -7.31
C PHE A 143 -3.36 -6.37 -8.73
N ASN A 144 -2.69 -5.43 -9.41
CA ASN A 144 -2.21 -5.65 -10.78
C ASN A 144 -1.25 -6.83 -10.90
N VAL A 145 -0.50 -7.11 -9.81
CA VAL A 145 0.48 -8.20 -9.73
C VAL A 145 -0.22 -9.54 -9.57
N MET A 146 -1.33 -9.55 -8.83
CA MET A 146 -2.08 -10.76 -8.48
C MET A 146 -3.27 -11.04 -9.41
N ALA A 147 -3.67 -10.08 -10.25
CA ALA A 147 -4.83 -10.19 -11.12
C ALA A 147 -4.48 -10.64 -12.56
N LYS A 148 -5.37 -11.41 -13.19
CA LYS A 148 -5.34 -11.70 -14.63
C LYS A 148 -5.40 -10.39 -15.40
N ASN A 149 -4.52 -10.23 -16.40
CA ASN A 149 -4.44 -9.06 -17.27
C ASN A 149 -4.27 -7.72 -16.50
N SER A 150 -3.79 -7.77 -15.26
CA SER A 150 -3.68 -6.62 -14.35
C SER A 150 -5.00 -5.87 -14.24
N ASP A 151 -6.10 -6.60 -14.04
CA ASP A 151 -7.42 -6.03 -13.74
C ASP A 151 -7.88 -6.44 -12.34
N ILE A 152 -8.98 -7.20 -12.19
CA ILE A 152 -9.52 -7.57 -10.87
C ILE A 152 -9.72 -9.07 -10.66
N GLU A 153 -9.79 -9.90 -11.69
CA GLU A 153 -9.91 -11.36 -11.54
C GLU A 153 -8.60 -11.95 -11.00
N ASP A 154 -8.65 -12.81 -9.99
CA ASP A 154 -7.48 -13.46 -9.42
C ASP A 154 -6.76 -14.35 -10.45
N ALA A 155 -5.45 -14.15 -10.63
CA ALA A 155 -4.63 -14.90 -11.57
C ALA A 155 -4.41 -16.34 -11.14
N ASP A 156 -4.26 -16.58 -9.85
CA ASP A 156 -3.95 -17.90 -9.31
C ASP A 156 -4.60 -18.12 -7.94
N PRO A 157 -5.94 -18.25 -7.90
CA PRO A 157 -6.61 -18.54 -6.65
C PRO A 157 -6.33 -19.97 -6.19
N ASP A 158 -6.25 -20.16 -4.87
CA ASP A 158 -6.05 -21.47 -4.25
C ASP A 158 -7.29 -22.34 -4.41
N ARG A 159 -7.12 -23.53 -4.98
CA ARG A 159 -8.20 -24.49 -5.26
C ARG A 159 -8.09 -25.69 -4.34
N ILE A 160 -8.97 -25.77 -3.34
CA ILE A 160 -9.04 -26.90 -2.41
C ILE A 160 -10.01 -27.93 -2.98
N LYS A 161 -9.55 -29.17 -3.03
CA LYS A 161 -10.26 -30.28 -3.66
C LYS A 161 -10.70 -31.33 -2.66
N ASP A 162 -11.79 -32.03 -2.98
CA ASP A 162 -12.22 -33.24 -2.27
C ASP A 162 -11.40 -34.48 -2.70
N ASP A 163 -11.71 -35.63 -2.09
CA ASP A 163 -11.10 -36.93 -2.41
C ASP A 163 -11.33 -37.38 -3.87
N LYS A 164 -12.30 -36.77 -4.56
CA LYS A 164 -12.65 -37.04 -5.96
C LYS A 164 -12.03 -36.02 -6.91
N ASN A 165 -11.11 -35.17 -6.42
CA ASN A 165 -10.43 -34.13 -7.17
C ASN A 165 -11.37 -33.04 -7.72
N ASN A 166 -12.57 -32.88 -7.13
CA ASN A 166 -13.48 -31.77 -7.42
C ASN A 166 -13.07 -30.56 -6.57
N VAL A 167 -13.01 -29.37 -7.17
CA VAL A 167 -12.75 -28.13 -6.43
C VAL A 167 -13.99 -27.76 -5.62
N ILE A 168 -13.89 -27.80 -4.30
CA ILE A 168 -15.00 -27.57 -3.36
C ILE A 168 -14.93 -26.20 -2.67
N LEU A 169 -13.74 -25.59 -2.69
CA LEU A 169 -13.47 -24.31 -2.04
C LEU A 169 -12.38 -23.60 -2.85
N VAL A 170 -12.64 -22.34 -3.17
CA VAL A 170 -11.65 -21.46 -3.82
C VAL A 170 -11.33 -20.33 -2.85
N LYS A 171 -10.05 -20.08 -2.62
CA LYS A 171 -9.56 -18.99 -1.77
C LYS A 171 -8.78 -17.99 -2.60
N SER A 172 -8.91 -16.71 -2.26
CA SER A 172 -8.27 -15.61 -2.97
C SER A 172 -7.77 -14.55 -1.98
N GLY A 173 -6.65 -13.90 -2.30
CA GLY A 173 -6.08 -12.80 -1.51
C GLY A 173 -5.36 -13.20 -0.21
N TYR A 174 -5.12 -14.50 0.01
CA TYR A 174 -4.44 -15.00 1.22
C TYR A 174 -2.92 -14.86 1.17
N GLU A 175 -2.32 -14.88 -0.02
CA GLU A 175 -0.88 -14.74 -0.25
C GLU A 175 -0.60 -13.38 -0.91
N PRO A 176 -0.49 -12.29 -0.12
CA PRO A 176 -0.37 -10.96 -0.67
C PRO A 176 1.01 -10.73 -1.27
N VAL A 177 1.03 -9.98 -2.38
CA VAL A 177 2.26 -9.54 -3.03
C VAL A 177 2.20 -8.04 -3.22
N ILE A 178 3.29 -7.34 -2.91
CA ILE A 178 3.48 -5.93 -3.26
C ILE A 178 4.69 -5.82 -4.17
N ARG A 179 4.54 -5.19 -5.32
CA ARG A 179 5.65 -4.77 -6.17
C ARG A 179 5.88 -3.29 -6.01
N LEU A 180 7.12 -2.92 -5.70
CA LEU A 180 7.57 -1.54 -5.58
C LEU A 180 8.59 -1.25 -6.67
N SER A 181 8.46 -0.10 -7.33
CA SER A 181 9.40 0.34 -8.36
C SER A 181 9.76 1.81 -8.20
N TRP A 182 11.03 2.16 -8.39
CA TRP A 182 11.49 3.55 -8.37
C TRP A 182 12.57 3.82 -9.40
N THR A 183 12.61 5.07 -9.89
CA THR A 183 13.69 5.53 -10.78
C THR A 183 14.88 5.99 -9.95
N VAL A 184 16.08 5.55 -10.33
CA VAL A 184 17.33 5.98 -9.66
C VAL A 184 17.61 7.43 -10.04
N PRO A 185 17.76 8.37 -9.06
CA PRO A 185 18.05 9.75 -9.38
C PRO A 185 19.33 9.88 -10.20
N THR A 186 19.37 10.91 -11.05
CA THR A 186 20.54 11.22 -11.89
C THR A 186 21.09 12.59 -11.55
N ILE A 187 22.33 12.86 -11.94
CA ILE A 187 23.03 14.12 -11.70
C ILE A 187 23.98 14.40 -12.87
N ILE A 188 24.16 15.66 -13.26
CA ILE A 188 25.23 16.05 -14.19
C ILE A 188 26.51 16.28 -13.40
N VAL A 189 27.57 15.55 -13.73
CA VAL A 189 28.91 15.75 -13.17
C VAL A 189 29.89 15.88 -14.32
N SER A 190 30.66 16.97 -14.33
CA SER A 190 31.66 17.25 -15.37
C SER A 190 31.10 17.12 -16.81
N GLY A 191 29.87 17.58 -17.02
CA GLY A 191 29.18 17.55 -18.32
C GLY A 191 28.59 16.19 -18.72
N SER A 192 28.63 15.17 -17.85
CA SER A 192 28.08 13.84 -18.11
C SER A 192 26.95 13.50 -17.15
N LEU A 193 25.90 12.83 -17.65
CA LEU A 193 24.81 12.31 -16.81
C LEU A 193 25.25 11.03 -16.11
N LYS A 194 25.20 11.06 -14.78
CA LYS A 194 25.54 9.94 -13.90
C LYS A 194 24.32 9.55 -13.08
N LYS A 195 24.21 8.27 -12.75
CA LYS A 195 23.22 7.77 -11.78
C LYS A 195 23.74 8.10 -10.38
N LEU A 196 22.85 8.31 -9.43
CA LEU A 196 23.21 8.58 -8.03
C LEU A 196 24.08 7.46 -7.42
N THR A 197 23.98 6.24 -7.93
CA THR A 197 24.79 5.09 -7.49
C THR A 197 26.19 5.05 -8.12
N ASP A 198 26.53 5.98 -9.01
CA ASP A 198 27.83 6.08 -9.67
C ASP A 198 28.87 6.75 -8.74
N PRO A 199 30.12 6.25 -8.64
CA PRO A 199 31.15 6.85 -7.80
C PRO A 199 31.41 8.35 -8.05
N GLU A 200 31.32 8.83 -9.29
CA GLU A 200 31.51 10.25 -9.61
C GLU A 200 30.36 11.11 -9.06
N ALA A 201 29.14 10.59 -9.09
CA ALA A 201 27.98 11.24 -8.48
C ALA A 201 28.12 11.32 -6.95
N LEU A 202 28.56 10.23 -6.32
CA LEU A 202 28.77 10.20 -4.87
C LEU A 202 29.90 11.15 -4.44
N ALA A 203 30.97 11.25 -5.23
CA ALA A 203 32.06 12.18 -4.98
C ALA A 203 31.60 13.64 -5.09
N ALA A 204 30.78 13.98 -6.09
CA ALA A 204 30.24 15.33 -6.25
C ALA A 204 29.37 15.77 -5.06
N LEU A 205 28.62 14.84 -4.47
CA LEU A 205 27.75 15.09 -3.32
C LEU A 205 28.46 15.04 -1.96
N SER A 206 29.72 14.59 -1.93
CA SER A 206 30.50 14.45 -0.70
C SER A 206 31.04 15.79 -0.21
N GLU A 207 31.12 15.93 1.11
CA GLU A 207 31.96 16.94 1.75
C GLU A 207 33.38 16.41 1.89
N GLU A 208 34.38 17.30 1.90
CA GLU A 208 35.81 16.93 1.93
C GLU A 208 36.16 15.95 3.07
N ASN A 209 35.53 16.14 4.23
CA ASN A 209 35.75 15.31 5.43
C ASN A 209 34.71 14.21 5.62
N ILE A 210 33.71 14.09 4.72
CA ILE A 210 32.59 13.15 4.86
C ILE A 210 32.36 12.46 3.49
N PRO A 211 33.27 11.54 3.10
CA PRO A 211 33.19 10.87 1.82
C PRO A 211 32.03 9.86 1.78
N ILE A 212 31.18 9.99 0.76
CA ILE A 212 30.10 9.05 0.50
C ILE A 212 30.66 7.89 -0.33
N SER A 213 30.52 6.67 0.18
CA SER A 213 30.98 5.46 -0.52
C SER A 213 29.84 4.73 -1.23
N ARG A 214 28.60 4.81 -0.71
CA ARG A 214 27.44 4.13 -1.27
C ARG A 214 26.16 4.96 -1.13
N ALA A 215 25.30 4.88 -2.13
CA ALA A 215 23.90 5.29 -2.04
C ALA A 215 23.01 4.05 -1.86
N SER A 216 21.96 4.19 -1.06
CA SER A 216 20.93 3.17 -0.86
C SER A 216 19.56 3.84 -0.73
N PHE A 217 18.50 3.05 -0.78
CA PHE A 217 17.13 3.58 -0.71
C PHE A 217 16.40 3.02 0.50
N GLN A 218 15.87 3.91 1.33
CA GLN A 218 15.03 3.54 2.45
C GLN A 218 13.56 3.62 2.03
N ILE A 219 12.82 2.54 2.18
CA ILE A 219 11.37 2.48 1.98
C ILE A 219 10.72 2.35 3.35
N ASN A 220 9.73 3.19 3.62
CA ASN A 220 8.99 3.19 4.88
C ASN A 220 7.51 3.00 4.60
N MET A 221 6.87 2.10 5.35
CA MET A 221 5.47 1.74 5.20
C MET A 221 4.82 1.64 6.58
N THR A 222 3.64 2.21 6.77
CA THR A 222 2.86 2.10 8.02
C THR A 222 1.80 1.02 7.85
N VAL A 223 1.77 0.03 8.74
CA VAL A 223 0.91 -1.15 8.58
C VAL A 223 -0.46 -0.87 9.20
N GLY A 224 -1.40 -0.46 8.36
CA GLY A 224 -2.73 0.04 8.71
C GLY A 224 -2.76 1.56 8.89
N LYS A 225 -3.90 2.19 8.59
CA LYS A 225 -4.13 3.61 8.86
C LYS A 225 -3.97 3.91 10.36
N ASP A 226 -3.30 5.00 10.69
CA ASP A 226 -3.09 5.48 12.07
C ASP A 226 -2.47 4.43 13.03
N SER A 227 -1.69 3.50 12.48
CA SER A 227 -0.98 2.45 13.22
C SER A 227 0.44 2.89 13.61
N ASP A 228 0.93 2.41 14.75
CA ASP A 228 2.32 2.59 15.17
C ASP A 228 3.28 1.58 14.53
N ARG A 229 2.75 0.49 13.93
CA ARG A 229 3.57 -0.56 13.33
C ARG A 229 4.14 -0.09 11.99
N LYS A 230 5.46 -0.06 11.86
CA LYS A 230 6.17 0.39 10.65
C LYS A 230 7.07 -0.70 10.10
N LEU A 231 7.07 -0.85 8.77
CA LEU A 231 8.04 -1.64 8.03
C LEU A 231 9.05 -0.68 7.38
N ASN A 232 10.32 -0.96 7.60
CA ASN A 232 11.42 -0.17 7.06
C ASN A 232 12.33 -1.12 6.27
N TYR A 233 12.39 -0.91 4.97
CA TYR A 233 13.25 -1.66 4.08
C TYR A 233 14.41 -0.80 3.60
N TYR A 234 15.56 -1.43 3.43
CA TYR A 234 16.76 -0.79 2.89
C TYR A 234 17.19 -1.56 1.66
N ALA A 235 17.05 -0.94 0.49
CA ALA A 235 17.59 -1.45 -0.75
C ALA A 235 19.07 -1.04 -0.84
N GLU A 236 19.95 -1.98 -0.53
CA GLU A 236 21.39 -1.75 -0.40
C GLU A 236 22.17 -2.56 -1.43
N TYR A 237 23.27 -1.99 -1.91
CA TYR A 237 24.17 -2.69 -2.83
C TYR A 237 25.02 -3.71 -2.08
N ASP A 238 24.82 -4.98 -2.43
CA ASP A 238 25.62 -6.10 -1.99
C ASP A 238 26.84 -6.23 -2.92
N GLN A 239 28.04 -6.02 -2.36
CA GLN A 239 29.29 -6.07 -3.13
C GLN A 239 29.71 -7.48 -3.53
N GLU A 240 29.28 -8.50 -2.78
CA GLU A 240 29.65 -9.89 -3.06
C GLU A 240 28.91 -10.40 -4.29
N ASP A 241 27.61 -10.11 -4.36
CA ASP A 241 26.73 -10.55 -5.44
C ASP A 241 26.55 -9.49 -6.55
N GLY A 242 27.08 -8.28 -6.35
CA GLY A 242 27.04 -7.18 -7.31
C GLY A 242 25.64 -6.65 -7.60
N LYS A 243 24.69 -6.80 -6.66
CA LYS A 243 23.26 -6.52 -6.84
C LYS A 243 22.69 -5.74 -5.66
N PHE A 244 21.60 -5.00 -5.89
CA PHE A 244 20.83 -4.40 -4.80
C PHE A 244 19.91 -5.44 -4.17
N LYS A 245 19.76 -5.40 -2.85
CA LYS A 245 18.93 -6.35 -2.09
C LYS A 245 18.22 -5.67 -0.93
N ILE A 246 17.12 -6.28 -0.50
CA ILE A 246 16.41 -5.94 0.74
C ILE A 246 16.51 -7.15 1.68
N LYS A 247 16.96 -6.92 2.91
CA LYS A 247 17.06 -7.96 3.97
C LYS A 247 16.07 -7.67 5.08
N VAL A 248 15.33 -8.69 5.51
CA VAL A 248 14.30 -8.63 6.56
C VAL A 248 14.48 -9.82 7.48
N GLY A 249 15.14 -9.62 8.63
CA GLY A 249 15.58 -10.74 9.46
C GLY A 249 16.51 -11.66 8.68
N ASP A 250 16.17 -12.94 8.59
CA ASP A 250 16.92 -13.94 7.83
C ASP A 250 16.50 -14.04 6.35
N GLN A 251 15.46 -13.31 5.94
CA GLN A 251 14.93 -13.33 4.57
C GLN A 251 15.58 -12.24 3.72
N GLU A 252 15.79 -12.53 2.44
CA GLU A 252 16.42 -11.63 1.48
C GLU A 252 15.70 -11.70 0.13
N THR A 253 15.49 -10.54 -0.48
CA THR A 253 15.00 -10.44 -1.86
C THR A 253 15.90 -9.54 -2.68
N GLU A 254 16.10 -9.93 -3.94
CA GLU A 254 16.80 -9.13 -4.94
C GLU A 254 15.96 -7.91 -5.35
N VAL A 255 16.65 -6.79 -5.55
CA VAL A 255 16.12 -5.60 -6.21
C VAL A 255 16.64 -5.62 -7.65
N VAL A 256 15.74 -5.88 -8.59
CA VAL A 256 16.05 -6.00 -10.01
C VAL A 256 16.21 -4.61 -10.61
N PHE A 257 17.29 -4.39 -11.36
CA PHE A 257 17.55 -3.13 -12.05
C PHE A 257 17.31 -3.26 -13.56
N ASP A 258 16.37 -2.48 -14.08
CA ASP A 258 16.13 -2.27 -15.51
C ASP A 258 16.99 -1.08 -15.98
N ALA A 259 18.06 -1.37 -16.71
CA ALA A 259 19.02 -0.37 -17.16
C ALA A 259 18.44 0.58 -18.24
N GLU A 260 17.52 0.09 -19.08
CA GLU A 260 16.89 0.89 -20.14
C GLU A 260 15.94 1.93 -19.55
N LYS A 261 15.18 1.53 -18.52
CA LYS A 261 14.23 2.42 -17.84
C LYS A 261 14.83 3.14 -16.63
N ASN A 262 16.10 2.87 -16.30
CA ASN A 262 16.76 3.36 -15.09
C ASN A 262 15.91 3.14 -13.82
N THR A 263 15.29 1.96 -13.72
CA THR A 263 14.27 1.65 -12.71
C THR A 263 14.68 0.44 -11.88
N MET A 264 14.61 0.56 -10.56
CA MET A 264 14.75 -0.54 -9.62
C MET A 264 13.36 -1.08 -9.27
N THR A 265 13.23 -2.40 -9.13
CA THR A 265 11.98 -3.08 -8.78
C THR A 265 12.22 -4.18 -7.76
N VAL A 266 11.35 -4.29 -6.77
CA VAL A 266 11.35 -5.37 -5.77
C VAL A 266 9.95 -5.93 -5.58
N THR A 267 9.86 -7.23 -5.30
CA THR A 267 8.61 -7.91 -4.96
C THR A 267 8.69 -8.35 -3.50
N LEU A 268 7.72 -7.90 -2.70
CA LEU A 268 7.59 -8.20 -1.29
C LEU A 268 6.40 -9.13 -1.06
N THR A 269 6.56 -10.06 -0.14
CA THR A 269 5.62 -11.16 0.15
C THR A 269 5.43 -11.29 1.67
N ALA A 270 4.67 -12.30 2.11
CA ALA A 270 4.49 -12.60 3.54
C ALA A 270 5.82 -12.79 4.31
N GLU A 271 6.85 -13.37 3.67
CA GLU A 271 8.19 -13.54 4.26
C GLU A 271 8.87 -12.20 4.60
N HIS A 272 8.45 -11.12 3.93
CA HIS A 272 8.95 -9.77 4.13
C HIS A 272 8.05 -8.95 5.08
N GLY A 273 7.06 -9.58 5.71
CA GLY A 273 6.09 -8.93 6.60
C GLY A 273 4.86 -8.36 5.90
N ILE A 274 4.61 -8.73 4.63
CA ILE A 274 3.39 -8.30 3.93
C ILE A 274 2.19 -9.18 4.34
N GLU A 275 1.21 -8.55 4.99
CA GLU A 275 -0.04 -9.14 5.44
C GLU A 275 -1.20 -8.87 4.46
N PRO A 276 -2.16 -9.81 4.36
CA PRO A 276 -3.30 -9.67 3.47
C PRO A 276 -4.35 -8.71 4.03
N GLY A 277 -5.22 -8.19 3.17
CA GLY A 277 -6.30 -7.26 3.55
C GLY A 277 -5.81 -6.04 4.35
N THR A 278 -4.62 -5.54 4.02
CA THR A 278 -3.90 -4.53 4.81
C THR A 278 -3.56 -3.32 3.95
N GLU A 279 -3.82 -2.13 4.49
CA GLU A 279 -3.29 -0.89 3.95
C GLU A 279 -1.87 -0.66 4.44
N TYR A 280 -0.97 -0.31 3.54
CA TYR A 280 0.36 0.20 3.84
C TYR A 280 0.35 1.72 3.65
N ALA A 281 -0.09 2.41 4.69
CA ALA A 281 -0.29 3.85 4.70
C ALA A 281 1.05 4.62 4.73
N PHE A 282 1.03 5.83 4.19
CA PHE A 282 2.19 6.73 4.12
C PHE A 282 3.43 6.05 3.53
N THR A 283 3.24 5.17 2.55
CA THR A 283 4.34 4.46 1.92
C THR A 283 5.20 5.46 1.14
N ASN A 284 6.49 5.53 1.46
CA ASN A 284 7.41 6.50 0.88
C ASN A 284 8.82 5.94 0.74
N ILE A 285 9.61 6.60 -0.09
CA ILE A 285 11.02 6.27 -0.34
C ILE A 285 11.91 7.49 -0.07
N GLY A 286 13.13 7.25 0.38
CA GLY A 286 14.16 8.28 0.55
C GLY A 286 15.55 7.75 0.19
N VAL A 287 16.45 8.66 -0.15
CA VAL A 287 17.88 8.36 -0.38
C VAL A 287 18.61 8.32 0.96
N ILE A 288 19.47 7.32 1.15
CA ILE A 288 20.40 7.28 2.27
C ILE A 288 21.82 7.07 1.74
N PHE A 289 22.80 7.62 2.46
CA PHE A 289 24.21 7.48 2.12
C PHE A 289 24.94 6.71 3.20
N ARG A 290 25.98 5.98 2.80
CA ARG A 290 26.86 5.27 3.71
C ARG A 290 28.33 5.55 3.39
N ASP A 291 29.15 5.55 4.42
CA ASP A 291 30.61 5.63 4.29
C ASP A 291 31.22 4.27 3.92
N SER A 292 32.55 4.20 3.86
CA SER A 292 33.28 2.99 3.50
C SER A 292 33.19 1.86 4.53
N SER A 293 32.86 2.21 5.78
CA SER A 293 32.57 1.27 6.87
C SER A 293 31.10 0.83 6.92
N SER A 294 30.31 1.27 5.95
CA SER A 294 28.85 1.11 5.90
C SER A 294 28.11 1.86 7.02
N ALA A 295 28.71 2.85 7.67
CA ALA A 295 27.99 3.69 8.63
C ALA A 295 27.09 4.70 7.91
N PRO A 296 25.88 4.98 8.44
CA PRO A 296 24.95 5.92 7.80
C PRO A 296 25.49 7.36 7.87
N ILE A 297 25.41 8.08 6.76
CA ILE A 297 25.71 9.51 6.63
C ILE A 297 24.39 10.27 6.56
N THR A 298 24.24 11.30 7.39
CA THR A 298 23.04 12.13 7.35
C THR A 298 23.07 13.06 6.13
N LEU A 299 21.92 13.30 5.49
CA LEU A 299 21.83 14.23 4.36
C LEU A 299 22.31 15.65 4.70
N ARG A 300 22.18 16.09 5.95
CA ARG A 300 22.68 17.40 6.41
C ARG A 300 24.20 17.50 6.43
N SER A 301 24.88 16.36 6.30
CA SER A 301 26.34 16.25 6.25
C SER A 301 26.84 16.06 4.82
N THR A 302 25.96 16.18 3.82
CA THR A 302 26.31 16.09 2.39
C THR A 302 25.85 17.35 1.68
N LYS A 303 26.27 17.52 0.42
CA LYS A 303 25.85 18.66 -0.41
C LYS A 303 24.45 18.50 -1.00
N LEU A 304 23.77 17.36 -0.74
CA LEU A 304 22.45 17.06 -1.26
C LEU A 304 21.36 17.59 -0.33
N VAL A 305 20.53 18.48 -0.88
CA VAL A 305 19.25 18.88 -0.30
C VAL A 305 18.13 18.19 -1.06
N ALA A 306 17.15 17.65 -0.35
CA ALA A 306 16.00 16.97 -0.94
C ALA A 306 14.71 17.62 -0.46
N ASN A 307 13.73 17.73 -1.36
CA ASN A 307 12.38 18.16 -1.02
C ASN A 307 11.70 17.14 -0.08
N ARG A 308 10.60 17.57 0.57
CA ARG A 308 9.74 16.73 1.41
C ARG A 308 10.50 15.94 2.47
N ASP A 309 11.54 16.53 3.06
CA ASP A 309 12.41 15.89 4.05
C ASP A 309 12.96 14.53 3.59
N ASN A 310 13.21 14.37 2.28
CA ASN A 310 13.64 13.12 1.66
C ASN A 310 12.65 11.95 1.87
N ARG A 311 11.34 12.26 1.82
CA ARG A 311 10.24 11.30 1.90
C ARG A 311 9.33 11.48 0.69
N PHE A 312 9.61 10.73 -0.38
CA PHE A 312 8.84 10.77 -1.62
C PHE A 312 7.72 9.72 -1.58
N PRO A 313 6.44 10.13 -1.58
CA PRO A 313 5.32 9.20 -1.43
C PRO A 313 5.15 8.31 -2.65
N VAL A 314 4.66 7.10 -2.41
CA VAL A 314 4.31 6.18 -3.49
C VAL A 314 3.11 6.67 -4.27
N ARG A 315 3.10 6.38 -5.57
CA ARG A 315 1.90 6.41 -6.41
C ARG A 315 1.40 5.00 -6.62
N ASN A 316 0.21 4.70 -6.10
CA ASN A 316 -0.46 3.43 -6.36
C ASN A 316 -0.84 3.32 -7.84
N ARG A 317 -0.51 2.19 -8.47
CA ARG A 317 -0.77 1.88 -9.89
C ARG A 317 -1.86 0.84 -10.11
N ASP A 318 -2.44 0.30 -9.05
CA ASP A 318 -3.49 -0.72 -9.16
C ASP A 318 -4.74 -0.16 -9.84
N LYS A 319 -5.14 -0.81 -10.95
CA LYS A 319 -6.27 -0.34 -11.78
C LYS A 319 -7.59 -0.34 -11.02
N VAL A 320 -7.75 -1.26 -10.06
CA VAL A 320 -8.95 -1.32 -9.22
C VAL A 320 -9.23 0.02 -8.52
N PHE A 321 -8.20 0.82 -8.22
CA PHE A 321 -8.35 2.10 -7.55
C PHE A 321 -8.54 3.30 -8.47
N GLU A 322 -8.29 3.18 -9.78
CA GLU A 322 -8.43 4.30 -10.73
C GLU A 322 -9.84 4.92 -10.70
N ARG A 323 -10.87 4.10 -10.46
CA ARG A 323 -12.28 4.52 -10.37
C ARG A 323 -12.77 4.79 -8.94
N ILE A 324 -11.99 4.38 -7.95
CA ILE A 324 -12.42 4.29 -6.55
C ILE A 324 -11.80 5.41 -5.71
N SER A 325 -10.50 5.69 -5.85
CA SER A 325 -9.86 6.82 -5.18
C SER A 325 -8.54 7.21 -5.87
N PRO A 326 -8.45 8.39 -6.50
CA PRO A 326 -7.22 8.85 -7.10
C PRO A 326 -6.27 9.40 -6.03
N ASN A 327 -5.04 8.90 -5.99
CA ASN A 327 -3.88 9.43 -5.25
C ASN A 327 -3.84 9.15 -3.73
N SER A 328 -3.93 7.88 -3.34
CA SER A 328 -3.43 7.48 -2.02
C SER A 328 -1.91 7.37 -2.03
N SER A 329 -1.25 7.86 -0.97
CA SER A 329 0.14 7.49 -0.64
C SER A 329 0.20 6.11 0.04
N SER A 330 -0.76 5.25 -0.30
CA SER A 330 -1.01 3.96 0.34
C SER A 330 -1.06 2.85 -0.71
N ILE A 331 -0.59 1.68 -0.34
CA ILE A 331 -0.75 0.44 -1.11
C ILE A 331 -1.69 -0.46 -0.34
N PHE A 332 -2.65 -1.10 -1.01
CA PHE A 332 -3.59 -2.01 -0.37
C PHE A 332 -3.33 -3.41 -0.88
N THR A 333 -3.27 -4.39 0.02
CA THR A 333 -3.31 -5.80 -0.37
C THR A 333 -4.76 -6.28 -0.44
N PRO A 334 -5.10 -7.22 -1.35
CA PRO A 334 -6.46 -7.73 -1.48
C PRO A 334 -6.98 -8.32 -0.17
N ILE A 335 -8.26 -8.11 0.10
CA ILE A 335 -8.93 -8.76 1.23
C ILE A 335 -9.07 -10.27 0.96
N PRO A 336 -8.68 -11.14 1.92
CA PRO A 336 -8.92 -12.56 1.82
C PRO A 336 -10.40 -12.88 1.77
N PHE A 337 -10.79 -13.69 0.79
CA PHE A 337 -12.12 -14.27 0.76
C PHE A 337 -12.12 -15.66 0.15
N GLU A 338 -13.21 -16.36 0.37
CA GLU A 338 -13.43 -17.75 0.03
C GLU A 338 -14.81 -17.88 -0.59
N ILE A 339 -14.92 -18.74 -1.60
CA ILE A 339 -16.21 -19.14 -2.14
C ILE A 339 -16.38 -20.66 -2.05
N THR A 340 -17.56 -21.09 -1.63
CA THR A 340 -17.96 -22.50 -1.64
C THR A 340 -19.42 -22.63 -2.05
N LYS A 341 -19.77 -23.73 -2.70
CA LYS A 341 -21.18 -24.03 -2.98
C LYS A 341 -21.81 -24.61 -1.72
N ILE A 342 -22.97 -24.09 -1.33
CA ILE A 342 -23.80 -24.71 -0.27
C ILE A 342 -24.98 -25.47 -0.85
N ASP A 343 -25.34 -25.17 -2.10
CA ASP A 343 -26.35 -25.81 -2.93
C ASP A 343 -25.92 -25.69 -4.41
N THR A 344 -26.62 -26.34 -5.34
CA THR A 344 -26.36 -26.20 -6.78
C THR A 344 -26.50 -24.76 -7.25
N ASP A 345 -27.43 -24.01 -6.68
CA ASP A 345 -27.79 -22.62 -7.02
C ASP A 345 -27.39 -21.59 -5.95
N LYS A 346 -26.62 -21.98 -4.92
CA LYS A 346 -26.22 -21.07 -3.83
C LYS A 346 -24.73 -21.16 -3.55
N VAL A 347 -24.11 -19.98 -3.48
CA VAL A 347 -22.70 -19.81 -3.18
C VAL A 347 -22.59 -19.03 -1.88
N GLU A 348 -21.86 -19.59 -0.91
CA GLU A 348 -21.43 -18.85 0.26
C GLU A 348 -20.12 -18.14 -0.06
N VAL A 349 -20.11 -16.83 0.16
CA VAL A 349 -18.93 -15.98 0.06
C VAL A 349 -18.53 -15.61 1.48
N ARG A 350 -17.41 -16.15 1.95
CA ARG A 350 -16.85 -15.90 3.28
C ARG A 350 -15.63 -15.00 3.16
N PHE A 351 -15.53 -13.94 3.96
CA PHE A 351 -14.46 -12.94 3.83
C PHE A 351 -13.88 -12.53 5.16
N ARG A 352 -12.60 -12.18 5.18
CA ARG A 352 -11.91 -11.75 6.39
C ARG A 352 -12.08 -10.25 6.61
N LYS A 353 -12.34 -9.83 7.85
CA LYS A 353 -12.36 -8.42 8.22
C LYS A 353 -10.95 -7.82 8.21
N ILE A 354 -10.83 -6.52 7.93
CA ILE A 354 -9.59 -5.78 8.10
C ILE A 354 -9.27 -5.73 9.60
N VAL A 355 -8.02 -6.06 9.95
CA VAL A 355 -7.57 -6.13 11.36
C VAL A 355 -6.44 -5.15 11.68
N ASN A 356 -5.85 -4.55 10.66
CA ASN A 356 -4.69 -3.68 10.79
C ASN A 356 -5.07 -2.24 10.52
N GLY A 357 -4.85 -1.36 11.50
CA GLY A 357 -5.17 0.06 11.43
C GLY A 357 -6.42 0.44 12.22
N ILE A 358 -6.65 1.75 12.32
CA ILE A 358 -7.80 2.33 12.99
C ILE A 358 -8.64 3.03 11.93
N TYR A 359 -9.81 2.46 11.67
CA TYR A 359 -10.77 3.00 10.71
C TYR A 359 -12.05 3.45 11.42
N PRO A 360 -12.80 4.38 10.83
CA PRO A 360 -14.21 4.57 11.17
C PRO A 360 -15.00 3.28 10.88
N VAL A 361 -16.31 3.31 11.11
CA VAL A 361 -17.15 2.10 10.96
C VAL A 361 -17.03 1.54 9.54
N LEU A 362 -16.55 0.30 9.41
CA LEU A 362 -16.41 -0.37 8.13
C LEU A 362 -17.70 -1.09 7.71
N TYR A 363 -17.94 -1.12 6.40
CA TYR A 363 -19.02 -1.90 5.77
C TYR A 363 -18.45 -2.77 4.66
N TYR A 364 -18.84 -4.04 4.65
CA TYR A 364 -18.44 -5.03 3.64
C TYR A 364 -19.60 -5.26 2.68
N GLN A 365 -19.32 -5.34 1.39
CA GLN A 365 -20.32 -5.58 0.35
C GLN A 365 -19.84 -6.74 -0.52
N VAL A 366 -20.60 -7.83 -0.54
CA VAL A 366 -20.38 -8.93 -1.49
C VAL A 366 -21.02 -8.53 -2.82
N GLN A 367 -20.20 -8.44 -3.85
CA GLN A 367 -20.62 -8.09 -5.20
C GLN A 367 -20.50 -9.31 -6.11
N ASP A 368 -21.54 -9.56 -6.88
CA ASP A 368 -21.60 -10.64 -7.85
C ASP A 368 -22.21 -10.21 -9.19
N ALA A 369 -21.72 -10.81 -10.28
CA ALA A 369 -22.15 -10.51 -11.63
C ALA A 369 -21.77 -11.60 -12.65
N ASP A 370 -22.54 -11.71 -13.72
CA ASP A 370 -22.23 -12.54 -14.90
C ASP A 370 -21.12 -11.96 -15.80
N ARG A 371 -20.73 -10.69 -15.59
CA ARG A 371 -19.61 -10.03 -16.26
C ARG A 371 -18.72 -9.31 -15.26
N LEU A 372 -17.41 -9.34 -15.51
CA LEU A 372 -16.42 -8.68 -14.66
C LEU A 372 -16.65 -7.16 -14.55
N ASP A 373 -16.97 -6.49 -15.67
CA ASP A 373 -17.22 -5.05 -15.73
C ASP A 373 -18.38 -4.61 -14.83
N ASP A 374 -19.40 -5.44 -14.69
CA ASP A 374 -20.59 -5.14 -13.92
C ASP A 374 -20.33 -5.13 -12.40
N LEU A 375 -19.18 -5.68 -11.96
CA LEU A 375 -18.75 -5.54 -10.57
C LEU A 375 -18.46 -4.07 -10.22
N PHE A 376 -18.09 -3.23 -11.19
CA PHE A 376 -17.83 -1.80 -10.96
C PHE A 376 -19.09 -0.91 -11.08
N SER A 377 -20.26 -1.48 -11.44
CA SER A 377 -21.49 -0.71 -11.59
C SER A 377 -22.07 -0.30 -10.24
N THR A 378 -22.52 0.95 -10.09
CA THR A 378 -23.24 1.40 -8.89
C THR A 378 -24.75 1.14 -8.96
N GLU A 379 -25.26 0.61 -10.07
CA GLU A 379 -26.69 0.40 -10.30
C GLU A 379 -27.24 -0.85 -9.58
N LYS A 380 -26.36 -1.79 -9.21
CA LYS A 380 -26.74 -3.00 -8.47
C LYS A 380 -26.85 -2.68 -6.98
N SER A 381 -28.02 -2.96 -6.40
CA SER A 381 -28.27 -2.77 -4.96
C SER A 381 -27.72 -3.96 -4.15
N TRP A 382 -26.40 -4.06 -4.02
CA TRP A 382 -25.79 -5.08 -3.16
C TRP A 382 -25.87 -4.70 -1.68
N VAL A 383 -26.07 -5.70 -0.83
CA VAL A 383 -26.24 -5.53 0.61
C VAL A 383 -24.90 -5.14 1.27
N LYS A 384 -24.91 -4.06 2.05
CA LYS A 384 -23.79 -3.68 2.93
C LYS A 384 -23.95 -4.33 4.30
N ILE A 385 -22.94 -5.07 4.72
CA ILE A 385 -22.82 -5.77 5.99
C ILE A 385 -21.95 -4.90 6.91
N PRO A 386 -22.48 -4.32 7.99
CA PRO A 386 -21.67 -3.54 8.91
C PRO A 386 -20.67 -4.44 9.64
N GLU A 387 -19.46 -3.95 9.88
CA GLU A 387 -18.45 -4.68 10.65
C GLU A 387 -18.97 -5.09 12.03
N SER A 388 -19.81 -4.27 12.66
CA SER A 388 -20.42 -4.55 13.97
C SER A 388 -21.35 -5.77 13.98
N SER A 389 -21.84 -6.24 12.83
CA SER A 389 -22.62 -7.48 12.78
C SER A 389 -21.74 -8.73 12.61
N LEU A 390 -20.43 -8.57 12.47
CA LEU A 390 -19.48 -9.68 12.42
C LEU A 390 -19.07 -10.03 13.85
N THR A 391 -19.15 -11.31 14.22
CA THR A 391 -18.78 -11.77 15.56
C THR A 391 -17.31 -11.46 15.86
N TYR A 392 -17.00 -11.06 17.08
CA TYR A 392 -15.62 -10.70 17.47
C TYR A 392 -14.66 -11.89 17.34
N ASP A 393 -15.14 -13.10 17.65
CA ASP A 393 -14.33 -14.31 17.82
C ASP A 393 -13.92 -14.99 16.51
N ASP A 394 -14.72 -14.82 15.45
CA ASP A 394 -14.39 -15.27 14.10
C ASP A 394 -14.09 -14.02 13.26
N PHE A 395 -12.84 -13.82 12.85
CA PHE A 395 -12.38 -12.71 12.00
C PHE A 395 -13.04 -12.68 10.59
N TYR A 396 -14.18 -13.34 10.41
CA TYR A 396 -14.84 -13.60 9.16
C TYR A 396 -16.31 -13.15 9.17
N GLY A 397 -16.72 -12.55 8.05
CA GLY A 397 -18.12 -12.42 7.67
C GLY A 397 -18.49 -13.39 6.56
N TYR A 398 -19.78 -13.54 6.29
CA TYR A 398 -20.27 -14.33 5.16
C TYR A 398 -21.54 -13.74 4.55
N HIS A 399 -21.76 -14.03 3.27
CA HIS A 399 -23.00 -13.75 2.56
C HIS A 399 -23.34 -14.90 1.62
N ILE A 400 -24.63 -15.21 1.47
CA ILE A 400 -25.09 -16.27 0.57
C ILE A 400 -25.71 -15.60 -0.66
N VAL A 401 -25.18 -15.94 -1.83
CA VAL A 401 -25.63 -15.45 -3.12
C VAL A 401 -26.36 -16.56 -3.86
N ASN A 402 -27.52 -16.24 -4.45
CA ASN A 402 -28.23 -17.14 -5.34
C ASN A 402 -27.73 -16.96 -6.78
N VAL A 403 -27.38 -18.06 -7.45
CA VAL A 403 -26.87 -18.06 -8.82
C VAL A 403 -27.79 -18.88 -9.70
N ASN A 404 -28.11 -18.37 -10.88
CA ASN A 404 -28.94 -19.09 -11.83
C ASN A 404 -28.12 -20.15 -12.59
N VAL A 405 -28.20 -21.40 -12.14
CA VAL A 405 -27.55 -22.55 -12.80
C VAL A 405 -28.59 -23.35 -13.58
N THR A 406 -28.59 -23.18 -14.91
CA THR A 406 -29.59 -23.78 -15.81
C THR A 406 -29.11 -25.05 -16.52
N GLY A 407 -27.86 -25.49 -16.31
CA GLY A 407 -27.25 -26.63 -16.99
C GLY A 407 -26.30 -27.45 -16.11
N ASN A 408 -25.51 -28.32 -16.73
CA ASN A 408 -24.57 -29.22 -16.07
C ASN A 408 -23.18 -28.59 -15.84
N THR A 409 -23.06 -27.28 -16.03
CA THR A 409 -21.83 -26.50 -15.87
C THR A 409 -22.15 -25.22 -15.12
N ASN A 410 -21.19 -24.73 -14.33
CA ASN A 410 -21.34 -23.43 -13.70
C ASN A 410 -21.33 -22.33 -14.80
N PRO A 411 -22.22 -21.34 -14.71
CA PRO A 411 -22.15 -20.18 -15.59
C PRO A 411 -20.89 -19.36 -15.29
N GLU A 412 -20.50 -18.53 -16.24
CA GLU A 412 -19.57 -17.43 -15.94
C GLU A 412 -20.27 -16.50 -14.95
N TRP A 413 -19.70 -16.39 -13.75
CA TRP A 413 -20.23 -15.58 -12.67
C TRP A 413 -19.11 -15.24 -11.71
N TYR A 414 -18.87 -13.96 -11.47
CA TYR A 414 -17.77 -13.47 -10.66
C TYR A 414 -18.27 -13.02 -9.30
N PHE A 415 -17.45 -13.24 -8.28
CA PHE A 415 -17.67 -12.75 -6.91
C PHE A 415 -16.48 -11.94 -6.46
N ARG A 416 -16.73 -10.84 -5.74
CA ARG A 416 -15.71 -10.11 -4.99
C ARG A 416 -16.31 -9.49 -3.73
N VAL A 417 -15.44 -9.01 -2.85
CA VAL A 417 -15.81 -8.30 -1.63
C VAL A 417 -15.21 -6.92 -1.65
N VAL A 418 -16.02 -5.92 -1.36
CA VAL A 418 -15.63 -4.51 -1.38
C VAL A 418 -15.86 -3.91 0.00
N VAL A 419 -14.92 -3.09 0.47
CA VAL A 419 -14.98 -2.45 1.78
C VAL A 419 -15.16 -0.96 1.64
N TYR A 420 -16.09 -0.43 2.41
CA TYR A 420 -16.39 1.00 2.53
C TYR A 420 -16.05 1.47 3.94
N ASP A 421 -15.49 2.66 4.01
CA ASP A 421 -15.48 3.46 5.22
C ASP A 421 -16.83 4.18 5.33
N SER A 422 -17.42 4.24 6.52
CA SER A 422 -18.61 5.05 6.83
C SER A 422 -18.53 6.52 6.39
N GLU A 423 -17.32 7.06 6.28
CA GLU A 423 -17.09 8.45 5.88
C GLU A 423 -17.10 8.65 4.36
N THR A 424 -17.06 7.58 3.56
CA THR A 424 -16.93 7.66 2.09
C THR A 424 -17.98 6.84 1.36
N GLU A 425 -18.61 7.43 0.35
CA GLU A 425 -19.50 6.70 -0.55
C GLU A 425 -18.75 5.76 -1.50
N ARG A 426 -17.46 6.02 -1.70
CA ARG A 426 -16.58 5.18 -2.51
C ARG A 426 -15.94 4.09 -1.67
N PRO A 427 -15.66 2.92 -2.27
CA PRO A 427 -14.90 1.89 -1.59
C PRO A 427 -13.54 2.42 -1.12
N MET A 428 -13.07 1.90 0.01
CA MET A 428 -11.70 2.09 0.47
C MET A 428 -10.76 1.07 -0.16
N THR A 429 -11.17 -0.20 -0.17
CA THR A 429 -10.38 -1.32 -0.72
C THR A 429 -11.30 -2.47 -1.16
N SER A 430 -10.74 -3.54 -1.74
CA SER A 430 -11.48 -4.72 -2.19
C SER A 430 -10.68 -6.02 -2.06
N SER A 431 -11.32 -7.14 -2.37
CA SER A 431 -10.66 -8.39 -2.76
C SER A 431 -10.39 -8.41 -4.27
N LEU A 432 -9.66 -9.42 -4.73
CA LEU A 432 -9.72 -9.86 -6.13
C LEU A 432 -11.08 -10.52 -6.42
N ALA A 433 -11.41 -10.72 -7.68
CA ALA A 433 -12.61 -11.41 -8.12
C ALA A 433 -12.32 -12.87 -8.45
N VAL A 434 -13.25 -13.76 -8.14
CA VAL A 434 -13.14 -15.19 -8.47
C VAL A 434 -14.33 -15.61 -9.32
N ASN A 435 -14.05 -16.35 -10.39
CA ASN A 435 -15.06 -16.93 -11.27
C ASN A 435 -15.65 -18.22 -10.67
N LEU A 436 -16.97 -18.38 -10.68
CA LEU A 436 -17.70 -19.56 -10.24
C LEU A 436 -17.27 -20.85 -10.97
N GLN A 437 -16.80 -20.72 -12.21
CA GLN A 437 -16.30 -21.84 -13.00
C GLN A 437 -15.07 -22.51 -12.38
N GLU A 438 -14.39 -21.86 -11.43
CA GLU A 438 -13.31 -22.45 -10.65
C GLU A 438 -13.81 -23.50 -9.65
N LEU A 439 -15.09 -23.45 -9.25
CA LEU A 439 -15.73 -24.47 -8.41
C LEU A 439 -16.33 -25.59 -9.26
N ALA A 440 -16.36 -26.81 -8.73
CA ALA A 440 -17.12 -27.89 -9.34
C ALA A 440 -18.64 -27.64 -9.22
N VAL A 441 -19.41 -28.12 -10.20
CA VAL A 441 -20.88 -27.93 -10.23
C VAL A 441 -21.55 -28.58 -9.03
N ASP A 442 -21.08 -29.78 -8.67
CA ASP A 442 -21.57 -30.62 -7.57
C ASP A 442 -20.75 -30.44 -6.28
N ALA A 443 -19.96 -29.38 -6.18
CA ALA A 443 -19.18 -29.04 -4.97
C ALA A 443 -20.06 -28.77 -3.74
N GLY A 444 -21.35 -28.51 -3.96
CA GLY A 444 -22.30 -28.20 -2.90
C GLY A 444 -22.58 -29.38 -1.98
N ARG A 445 -22.97 -29.09 -0.73
CA ARG A 445 -23.70 -30.09 0.06
C ARG A 445 -24.95 -30.51 -0.73
N PRO A 446 -25.40 -31.79 -0.63
CA PRO A 446 -26.61 -32.20 -1.31
C PRO A 446 -27.76 -31.24 -0.94
N PRO A 447 -28.55 -30.75 -1.92
CA PRO A 447 -29.67 -29.87 -1.63
C PRO A 447 -30.56 -30.50 -0.56
N MET A 448 -30.96 -29.70 0.44
CA MET A 448 -32.04 -30.09 1.33
C MET A 448 -33.29 -30.39 0.48
N PRO A 449 -34.01 -31.51 0.73
CA PRO A 449 -35.23 -31.80 -0.02
C PRO A 449 -36.21 -30.62 0.05
N LYS A 450 -36.70 -30.17 -1.11
CA LYS A 450 -37.57 -28.99 -1.22
C LYS A 450 -38.90 -29.16 -0.50
N GLU A 451 -39.36 -30.39 -0.38
CA GLU A 451 -40.58 -30.76 0.33
C GLU A 451 -40.25 -31.82 1.39
N ILE A 452 -40.56 -31.51 2.65
CA ILE A 452 -40.55 -32.46 3.76
C ILE A 452 -41.99 -32.55 4.25
N LYS A 453 -42.60 -33.73 4.11
CA LYS A 453 -43.94 -34.00 4.61
C LYS A 453 -43.85 -34.89 5.83
N VAL A 454 -44.46 -34.44 6.92
CA VAL A 454 -44.60 -35.20 8.16
C VAL A 454 -46.05 -35.62 8.31
N THR A 455 -46.32 -36.92 8.35
CA THR A 455 -47.67 -37.45 8.55
C THR A 455 -47.71 -38.28 9.83
N PRO A 456 -48.60 -37.97 10.80
CA PRO A 456 -48.79 -38.84 11.95
C PRO A 456 -49.50 -40.12 11.51
N ILE A 457 -48.90 -41.27 11.81
CA ILE A 457 -49.51 -42.58 11.58
C ILE A 457 -49.85 -43.19 12.92
N TYR A 458 -51.06 -43.71 13.05
CA TYR A 458 -51.45 -44.46 14.24
C TYR A 458 -50.60 -45.73 14.36
N GLY A 459 -49.74 -45.78 15.37
CA GLY A 459 -48.81 -46.88 15.61
C GLY A 459 -49.41 -48.04 16.41
N GLY A 460 -50.71 -47.98 16.74
CA GLY A 460 -51.39 -48.95 17.59
C GLY A 460 -51.47 -48.49 19.04
N ARG A 461 -51.59 -49.44 19.98
CA ARG A 461 -51.55 -49.16 21.42
C ARG A 461 -50.41 -49.94 22.04
N THR A 462 -49.69 -49.32 22.97
CA THR A 462 -48.67 -50.00 23.76
C THR A 462 -49.08 -50.03 25.23
N LYS A 463 -48.66 -51.08 25.92
CA LYS A 463 -48.80 -51.17 27.38
C LYS A 463 -47.71 -50.32 28.02
N VAL A 464 -48.11 -49.35 28.81
CA VAL A 464 -47.22 -48.61 29.70
C VAL A 464 -47.58 -48.90 31.15
N THR A 465 -46.56 -49.11 31.97
CA THR A 465 -46.74 -49.21 33.42
C THR A 465 -46.72 -47.80 33.99
N VAL A 466 -47.84 -47.37 34.59
CA VAL A 466 -47.91 -46.05 35.22
C VAL A 466 -47.45 -46.18 36.68
N PRO A 467 -46.54 -45.31 37.16
CA PRO A 467 -46.13 -45.31 38.56
C PRO A 467 -47.34 -45.17 39.49
N SER A 468 -47.36 -45.90 40.60
CA SER A 468 -48.50 -45.90 41.51
C SER A 468 -48.65 -44.53 42.19
N THR A 469 -49.80 -43.90 41.97
CA THR A 469 -50.24 -42.69 42.68
C THR A 469 -51.57 -42.96 43.37
N ASP A 470 -52.02 -42.07 44.26
CA ASP A 470 -53.31 -42.19 44.96
C ASP A 470 -54.53 -42.20 44.00
N LEU A 471 -54.32 -41.87 42.71
CA LEU A 471 -55.36 -41.77 41.69
C LEU A 471 -55.26 -42.87 40.61
N SER A 472 -54.12 -43.55 40.44
CA SER A 472 -53.99 -44.66 39.47
C SER A 472 -52.80 -45.58 39.75
N THR A 473 -52.99 -46.88 39.53
CA THR A 473 -51.95 -47.93 39.59
C THR A 473 -52.24 -49.00 38.52
N GLY A 474 -51.21 -49.56 37.86
CA GLY A 474 -51.35 -50.69 36.92
C GLY A 474 -50.85 -50.44 35.49
N GLU A 475 -51.06 -51.43 34.62
CA GLU A 475 -50.74 -51.36 33.18
C GLU A 475 -51.88 -50.73 32.38
N PHE A 476 -51.57 -49.72 31.58
CA PHE A 476 -52.54 -49.05 30.72
C PHE A 476 -52.14 -49.16 29.24
N ASN A 477 -53.13 -49.38 28.37
CA ASN A 477 -52.94 -49.35 26.93
C ASN A 477 -53.12 -47.92 26.41
N ILE A 478 -52.01 -47.22 26.17
CA ILE A 478 -52.04 -45.89 25.56
C ILE A 478 -51.87 -46.00 24.03
N PRO A 479 -52.59 -45.19 23.24
CA PRO A 479 -52.31 -45.07 21.82
C PRO A 479 -50.89 -44.54 21.60
N ILE A 480 -50.18 -45.11 20.65
CA ILE A 480 -48.89 -44.60 20.18
C ILE A 480 -49.05 -44.03 18.78
N THR A 481 -48.36 -42.93 18.51
CA THR A 481 -48.31 -42.28 17.21
C THR A 481 -46.90 -42.41 16.69
N HIS A 482 -46.74 -42.95 15.48
CA HIS A 482 -45.50 -42.88 14.73
C HIS A 482 -45.51 -41.64 13.83
N LEU A 483 -44.33 -41.15 13.46
CA LEU A 483 -44.18 -40.10 12.47
C LEU A 483 -43.62 -40.73 11.20
N GLU A 484 -44.34 -40.59 10.10
CA GLU A 484 -43.80 -40.87 8.77
C GLU A 484 -43.25 -39.58 8.17
N LEU A 485 -41.97 -39.63 7.82
CA LEU A 485 -41.25 -38.56 7.15
C LEU A 485 -41.08 -38.97 5.68
N SER A 486 -41.64 -38.17 4.76
CA SER A 486 -41.37 -38.32 3.33
C SER A 486 -40.74 -37.05 2.78
N PHE A 487 -39.80 -37.22 1.86
CA PHE A 487 -39.06 -36.12 1.23
C PHE A 487 -38.90 -36.36 -0.26
N GLU A 488 -38.77 -35.29 -1.04
CA GLU A 488 -38.40 -35.41 -2.46
C GLU A 488 -37.05 -36.14 -2.57
N LYS A 489 -36.98 -37.13 -3.45
CA LYS A 489 -35.76 -37.91 -3.68
C LYS A 489 -34.63 -36.99 -4.17
N PRO A 490 -33.48 -36.94 -3.47
CA PRO A 490 -32.34 -36.13 -3.89
C PRO A 490 -31.91 -36.43 -5.33
N ILE A 491 -31.46 -35.42 -6.06
CA ILE A 491 -31.04 -35.56 -7.48
C ILE A 491 -29.98 -36.65 -7.64
N SER A 492 -29.01 -36.72 -6.73
CA SER A 492 -27.96 -37.73 -6.69
C SER A 492 -28.49 -39.16 -6.51
N TRP A 493 -29.70 -39.32 -5.97
CA TRP A 493 -30.34 -40.61 -5.71
C TRP A 493 -31.36 -40.98 -6.79
N LYS A 494 -31.74 -40.06 -7.68
CA LYS A 494 -32.71 -40.34 -8.76
C LYS A 494 -32.29 -41.54 -9.60
N LYS A 495 -30.98 -41.78 -9.80
CA LYS A 495 -30.49 -42.97 -10.53
C LYS A 495 -30.79 -44.34 -9.86
N TYR A 496 -31.15 -44.38 -8.59
CA TYR A 496 -31.39 -45.62 -7.84
C TYR A 496 -32.88 -45.91 -7.66
N HIS A 497 -33.60 -46.20 -8.74
CA HIS A 497 -35.03 -46.54 -8.68
C HIS A 497 -35.26 -48.01 -8.34
N ASN A 498 -36.36 -48.30 -7.63
CA ASN A 498 -36.88 -49.65 -7.55
C ASN A 498 -37.42 -50.10 -8.92
N ASP A 499 -36.78 -51.08 -9.55
CA ASP A 499 -37.37 -51.81 -10.67
C ASP A 499 -37.81 -53.20 -10.20
N ARG A 500 -39.04 -53.25 -9.66
CA ARG A 500 -39.64 -54.48 -9.14
C ARG A 500 -39.83 -55.58 -10.20
N ILE A 501 -39.72 -55.25 -11.49
CA ILE A 501 -39.82 -56.22 -12.58
C ILE A 501 -38.48 -56.95 -12.77
N ASN A 502 -37.36 -56.29 -12.46
CA ASN A 502 -36.00 -56.82 -12.60
C ASN A 502 -35.33 -57.19 -11.27
N ASP A 503 -36.10 -57.23 -10.17
CA ASP A 503 -35.62 -57.53 -8.81
C ASP A 503 -34.51 -56.55 -8.33
N ASP A 504 -34.53 -55.32 -8.86
CA ASP A 504 -33.57 -54.26 -8.50
C ASP A 504 -34.16 -53.40 -7.38
N TYR A 505 -33.64 -53.58 -6.16
CA TYR A 505 -34.09 -52.88 -4.95
C TYR A 505 -33.31 -51.57 -4.79
N GLY A 506 -33.88 -50.49 -5.31
CA GLY A 506 -33.41 -49.12 -5.14
C GLY A 506 -33.69 -48.52 -3.75
N TRP A 507 -33.26 -47.28 -3.56
CA TRP A 507 -33.24 -46.57 -2.27
C TRP A 507 -34.57 -45.83 -1.99
N ASP A 508 -35.71 -46.39 -2.41
CA ASP A 508 -37.01 -45.71 -2.33
C ASP A 508 -37.75 -45.95 -1.00
N GLU A 509 -37.31 -46.92 -0.18
CA GLU A 509 -37.90 -47.22 1.14
C GLU A 509 -36.78 -47.51 2.17
N PHE A 510 -36.70 -46.70 3.24
CA PHE A 510 -35.92 -46.99 4.45
C PHE A 510 -36.89 -47.18 5.60
N ARG A 511 -36.78 -48.31 6.32
CA ARG A 511 -37.61 -48.62 7.50
C ARG A 511 -36.86 -48.39 8.79
#